data_AF-A0A7S0RJE8-F1
#
_entry.id   AF-A0A7S0RJE8-F1
#
_cell.length_a   1.000
_cell.length_b   1.000
_cell.length_c   1.000
_cell.angle_alpha   90.00
_cell.angle_beta   90.00
_cell.angle_gamma   90.00
#
_symmetry.space_group_name_H-M   'P 1'
#
loop_
_entity.id
_entity.type
_entity.pdbx_description
1 polymer ?
#
loop_
_entity_poly.entity_id
_entity_poly.type
_entity_poly.pdbx_seq_one_letter_code
_entity_poly.pdbx_strand_id
1 'polypeptide(L)'
;VGFQTRRRIACTGERKSDSTELLVAEPVSIPQTKAEDSRRPIITVAPLRASQDAGFGLQPLPSTALTVVSSCGALMVFWVLAPFPGSAYSGIEWHDQLASNIWSVLHFNPLIGPETMVLKYNTLGQAPALLHALPGAIWCGLAPFQLARAGSGAERARSHSWAGRVMLASAAVLMVGYALIEGGGLTADDYDFGGHQGWTAELVEGTALWQLVPMSFNHAGLKVLAGWFVWSGYKTYKSARDKEWAAHKAWAVRHVGAGLWVAAQRPLFAAARASQALLLGTDASFTAGAQADAFYTTAQLVTVLYYVGAELIARGIWLPAKEDDSDGDDQQDDTASLLS
;
A
#
# COMPACT_ATOMS: atom_id res chain seq x y z
N VAL A 1 1.03 -43.03 12.82
CA VAL A 1 0.14 -43.32 13.96
C VAL A 1 0.92 -43.09 15.23
N GLY A 2 0.76 -41.91 15.85
CA GLY A 2 1.50 -41.51 17.05
C GLY A 2 0.65 -40.54 17.86
N PHE A 3 0.21 -40.97 19.03
CA PHE A 3 -0.75 -40.29 19.90
C PHE A 3 -0.13 -39.05 20.57
N GLN A 4 -0.78 -37.89 20.42
CA GLN A 4 -0.52 -36.70 21.22
C GLN A 4 -1.15 -36.84 22.61
N THR A 5 -0.33 -36.72 23.64
CA THR A 5 -0.75 -36.67 25.05
C THR A 5 -1.13 -35.23 25.40
N ARG A 6 -2.44 -34.96 25.62
CA ARG A 6 -2.92 -33.68 26.15
C ARG A 6 -2.60 -33.58 27.65
N ARG A 7 -1.74 -32.63 28.04
CA ARG A 7 -1.63 -32.18 29.44
C ARG A 7 -2.77 -31.19 29.73
N ARG A 8 -3.61 -31.51 30.73
CA ARG A 8 -4.52 -30.58 31.37
C ARG A 8 -3.74 -29.74 32.37
N ILE A 9 -3.76 -28.42 32.23
CA ILE A 9 -3.30 -27.48 33.24
C ILE A 9 -4.51 -27.13 34.10
N ALA A 10 -4.43 -27.45 35.39
CA ALA A 10 -5.40 -27.04 36.40
C ALA A 10 -4.99 -25.65 36.92
N CYS A 11 -5.81 -24.63 36.65
CA CYS A 11 -5.70 -23.34 37.32
C CYS A 11 -6.59 -23.36 38.56
N THR A 12 -5.98 -23.39 39.74
CA THR A 12 -6.60 -22.98 41.00
C THR A 12 -5.83 -21.74 41.47
N GLY A 13 -6.53 -20.61 41.54
CA GLY A 13 -5.96 -19.33 41.93
C GLY A 13 -7.01 -18.54 42.69
N GLU A 14 -6.86 -18.54 44.01
CA GLU A 14 -7.69 -17.84 44.99
C GLU A 14 -7.70 -16.33 44.73
N ARG A 15 -8.89 -15.73 44.77
CA ARG A 15 -9.10 -14.28 44.65
C ARG A 15 -9.18 -13.68 46.05
N LYS A 16 -8.10 -13.07 46.54
CA LYS A 16 -8.16 -12.18 47.71
C LYS A 16 -8.81 -10.86 47.31
N SER A 17 -9.86 -10.51 48.04
CA SER A 17 -10.60 -9.25 47.92
C SER A 17 -9.99 -8.25 48.89
N ASP A 18 -9.09 -7.39 48.41
CA ASP A 18 -8.65 -6.22 49.16
C ASP A 18 -9.56 -5.03 48.83
N SER A 19 -10.26 -4.57 49.86
CA SER A 19 -11.17 -3.44 49.86
C SER A 19 -10.35 -2.14 49.87
N THR A 20 -10.24 -1.47 48.72
CA THR A 20 -9.62 -0.14 48.65
C THR A 20 -10.63 0.91 49.11
N GLU A 21 -10.35 1.54 50.25
CA GLU A 21 -11.03 2.74 50.74
C GLU A 21 -10.90 3.87 49.72
N LEU A 22 -12.04 4.37 49.25
CA LEU A 22 -12.14 5.50 48.32
C LEU A 22 -12.04 6.80 49.14
N LEU A 23 -10.86 7.39 49.20
CA LEU A 23 -10.65 8.75 49.73
C LEU A 23 -11.32 9.76 48.77
N VAL A 24 -12.44 10.33 49.23
CA VAL A 24 -13.14 11.43 48.59
C VAL A 24 -12.29 12.70 48.73
N ALA A 25 -11.65 13.13 47.64
CA ALA A 25 -10.94 14.40 47.59
C ALA A 25 -11.93 15.57 47.51
N GLU A 26 -11.73 16.58 48.36
CA GLU A 26 -12.49 17.83 48.33
C GLU A 26 -12.31 18.59 47.00
N PRO A 27 -13.36 19.28 46.51
CA PRO A 27 -13.28 20.06 45.29
C PRO A 27 -12.35 21.26 45.44
N VAL A 28 -11.23 21.23 44.73
CA VAL A 28 -10.32 22.37 44.56
C VAL A 28 -11.04 23.47 43.78
N SER A 29 -11.30 24.59 44.43
CA SER A 29 -11.83 25.80 43.81
C SER A 29 -10.78 26.44 42.91
N ILE A 30 -10.94 26.31 41.59
CA ILE A 30 -10.10 26.95 40.59
C ILE A 30 -10.48 28.45 40.51
N PRO A 31 -9.53 29.38 40.71
CA PRO A 31 -9.79 30.81 40.54
C PRO A 31 -10.13 31.12 39.08
N GLN A 32 -11.30 31.74 38.86
CA GLN A 32 -11.70 32.26 37.56
C GLN A 32 -10.80 33.43 37.15
N THR A 33 -9.77 33.14 36.36
CA THR A 33 -9.03 34.18 35.65
C THR A 33 -9.93 34.75 34.56
N LYS A 34 -10.21 36.05 34.65
CA LYS A 34 -10.89 36.85 33.61
C LYS A 34 -10.23 36.57 32.26
N ALA A 35 -10.99 35.97 31.35
CA ALA A 35 -10.59 35.79 29.97
C ALA A 35 -10.51 37.16 29.30
N GLU A 36 -9.29 37.65 29.10
CA GLU A 36 -9.00 38.74 28.18
C GLU A 36 -9.33 38.26 26.75
N ASP A 37 -10.25 38.99 26.11
CA ASP A 37 -10.74 38.81 24.74
C ASP A 37 -9.62 39.13 23.73
N SER A 38 -8.59 38.29 23.71
CA SER A 38 -7.54 38.27 22.69
C SER A 38 -8.10 37.56 21.46
N ARG A 39 -8.93 38.27 20.69
CA ARG A 39 -9.31 37.88 19.32
C ARG A 39 -8.08 37.96 18.42
N ARG A 40 -7.24 36.93 18.50
CA ARG A 40 -6.33 36.61 17.40
C ARG A 40 -7.22 36.34 16.19
N PRO A 41 -6.88 36.87 15.00
CA PRO A 41 -7.57 36.49 13.79
C PRO A 41 -7.46 34.97 13.69
N ILE A 42 -8.58 34.28 13.89
CA ILE A 42 -8.76 32.92 13.45
C ILE A 42 -8.31 32.97 12.00
N ILE A 43 -7.27 32.23 11.65
CA ILE A 43 -6.93 31.96 10.26
C ILE A 43 -8.20 31.31 9.72
N THR A 44 -9.06 32.14 9.14
CA THR A 44 -10.21 31.70 8.37
C THR A 44 -9.56 31.05 7.17
N VAL A 45 -9.26 29.76 7.28
CA VAL A 45 -9.04 28.90 6.13
C VAL A 45 -10.30 29.11 5.33
N ALA A 46 -10.22 29.94 4.29
CA ALA A 46 -11.35 30.24 3.44
C ALA A 46 -11.96 28.88 3.11
N PRO A 47 -13.28 28.67 3.31
CA PRO A 47 -13.89 27.44 2.87
C PRO A 47 -13.45 27.28 1.42
N LEU A 48 -12.73 26.20 1.14
CA LEU A 48 -12.48 25.71 -0.21
C LEU A 48 -13.88 25.51 -0.78
N ARG A 49 -14.46 26.59 -1.29
CA ARG A 49 -15.69 26.61 -2.05
C ARG A 49 -15.32 25.74 -3.23
N ALA A 50 -15.74 24.49 -3.13
CA ALA A 50 -15.66 23.53 -4.20
C ALA A 50 -16.21 24.26 -5.42
N SER A 51 -15.31 24.60 -6.34
CA SER A 51 -15.68 25.06 -7.66
C SER A 51 -16.24 23.84 -8.38
N GLN A 52 -17.45 23.43 -7.98
CA GLN A 52 -18.16 22.30 -8.57
C GLN A 52 -18.46 22.53 -10.06
N ASP A 53 -18.40 23.79 -10.52
CA ASP A 53 -18.70 24.17 -11.90
C ASP A 53 -17.46 24.53 -12.73
N ALA A 54 -16.27 24.66 -12.10
CA ALA A 54 -15.04 24.91 -12.85
C ALA A 54 -14.41 23.58 -13.23
N GLY A 55 -14.82 23.02 -14.36
CA GLY A 55 -13.89 22.38 -15.29
C GLY A 55 -12.90 21.35 -14.74
N PHE A 56 -13.15 20.68 -13.61
CA PHE A 56 -12.45 19.46 -13.18
C PHE A 56 -12.78 18.27 -14.12
N GLY A 57 -13.13 18.60 -15.36
CA GLY A 57 -13.37 17.71 -16.45
C GLY A 57 -12.08 17.02 -16.80
N LEU A 58 -12.05 15.72 -16.53
CA LEU A 58 -11.41 14.72 -17.38
C LEU A 58 -9.97 15.02 -17.81
N GLN A 59 -9.20 15.80 -17.04
CA GLN A 59 -7.79 16.02 -17.29
C GLN A 59 -7.14 14.62 -17.39
N PRO A 60 -6.45 14.29 -18.49
CA PRO A 60 -5.76 13.03 -18.58
C PRO A 60 -4.75 12.94 -17.44
N LEU A 61 -4.54 11.74 -16.90
CA LEU A 61 -3.43 11.56 -15.95
C LEU A 61 -2.12 11.98 -16.65
N PRO A 62 -1.18 12.60 -15.92
CA PRO A 62 0.15 12.85 -16.43
C PRO A 62 0.74 11.57 -17.00
N SER A 63 1.46 11.68 -18.12
CA SER A 63 2.18 10.57 -18.72
C SER A 63 3.08 9.87 -17.70
N THR A 64 3.77 10.63 -16.84
CA THR A 64 4.60 10.12 -15.74
C THR A 64 3.82 9.22 -14.78
N ALA A 65 2.61 9.63 -14.37
CA ALA A 65 1.79 8.84 -13.44
C ALA A 65 1.34 7.53 -14.10
N LEU A 66 0.92 7.59 -15.38
CA LEU A 66 0.53 6.39 -16.13
C LEU A 66 1.72 5.46 -16.36
N THR A 67 2.92 5.99 -16.61
CA THR A 67 4.16 5.21 -16.72
C THR A 67 4.47 4.50 -15.41
N VAL A 68 4.44 5.20 -14.27
CA VAL A 68 4.66 4.59 -12.95
C VAL A 68 3.65 3.47 -12.68
N VAL A 69 2.37 3.72 -12.94
CA VAL A 69 1.30 2.72 -12.76
C VAL A 69 1.53 1.50 -13.68
N SER A 70 1.91 1.74 -14.93
CA SER A 70 2.19 0.68 -15.92
C SER A 70 3.40 -0.16 -15.55
N SER A 71 4.51 0.48 -15.16
CA SER A 71 5.73 -0.21 -14.72
C SER A 71 5.48 -1.05 -13.48
N CYS A 72 4.77 -0.52 -12.49
CA CYS A 72 4.42 -1.24 -11.28
C CYS A 72 3.44 -2.39 -11.56
N GLY A 73 2.45 -2.16 -12.42
CA GLY A 73 1.50 -3.18 -12.85
C GLY A 73 2.20 -4.35 -13.56
N ALA A 74 3.06 -4.03 -14.52
CA ALA A 74 3.86 -5.01 -15.26
C ALA A 74 4.81 -5.78 -14.34
N LEU A 75 5.51 -5.09 -13.43
CA LEU A 75 6.37 -5.72 -12.43
C LEU A 75 5.59 -6.73 -11.58
N MET A 76 4.40 -6.38 -11.07
CA MET A 76 3.59 -7.29 -10.26
C MET A 76 3.05 -8.48 -11.06
N VAL A 77 2.61 -8.25 -12.29
CA VAL A 77 2.17 -9.34 -13.19
C VAL A 77 3.32 -10.31 -13.42
N PHE A 78 4.52 -9.81 -13.71
CA PHE A 78 5.71 -10.63 -13.89
C PHE A 78 6.10 -11.34 -12.59
N TRP A 79 6.12 -10.65 -11.45
CA TRP A 79 6.44 -11.22 -10.14
C TRP A 79 5.53 -12.40 -9.76
N VAL A 80 4.26 -12.31 -10.13
CA VAL A 80 3.26 -13.33 -9.81
C VAL A 80 3.25 -14.48 -10.81
N LEU A 81 3.32 -14.19 -12.13
CA LEU A 81 3.08 -15.17 -13.18
C LEU A 81 4.34 -15.72 -13.85
N ALA A 82 5.47 -15.01 -13.78
CA ALA A 82 6.72 -15.49 -14.35
C ALA A 82 7.18 -16.76 -13.61
N PRO A 83 7.96 -17.64 -14.25
CA PRO A 83 8.47 -18.86 -13.61
C PRO A 83 9.31 -18.60 -12.35
N PHE A 84 9.85 -17.40 -12.20
CA PHE A 84 10.54 -16.95 -10.99
C PHE A 84 10.34 -15.43 -10.81
N PRO A 85 9.92 -14.94 -9.63
CA PRO A 85 9.69 -15.70 -8.39
C PRO A 85 8.36 -16.48 -8.35
N GLY A 86 7.42 -16.23 -9.27
CA GLY A 86 6.30 -17.12 -9.54
C GLY A 86 5.34 -17.36 -8.38
N SER A 87 4.99 -16.32 -7.62
CA SER A 87 4.13 -16.49 -6.43
C SER A 87 2.74 -17.08 -6.69
N ALA A 88 2.27 -17.15 -7.95
CA ALA A 88 1.06 -17.90 -8.31
C ALA A 88 1.24 -19.43 -8.24
N TYR A 89 2.48 -19.91 -8.22
CA TYR A 89 2.84 -21.33 -8.18
C TYR A 89 3.29 -21.78 -6.78
N SER A 90 3.31 -20.87 -5.78
CA SER A 90 3.62 -21.23 -4.39
C SER A 90 2.70 -22.33 -3.88
N GLY A 91 3.27 -23.34 -3.21
CA GLY A 91 2.56 -24.54 -2.77
C GLY A 91 2.51 -25.66 -3.82
N ILE A 92 3.15 -25.48 -4.98
CA ILE A 92 3.46 -26.57 -5.92
C ILE A 92 4.87 -27.05 -5.62
N GLU A 93 5.01 -28.31 -5.20
CA GLU A 93 6.29 -28.86 -4.71
C GLU A 93 7.48 -28.63 -5.65
N TRP A 94 7.34 -28.91 -6.95
CA TRP A 94 8.44 -28.72 -7.91
C TRP A 94 8.83 -27.25 -8.07
N HIS A 95 7.85 -26.34 -7.99
CA HIS A 95 8.09 -24.90 -8.12
C HIS A 95 8.75 -24.37 -6.84
N ASP A 96 8.25 -24.77 -5.67
CA ASP A 96 8.81 -24.38 -4.38
C ASP A 96 10.28 -24.82 -4.27
N GLN A 97 10.60 -26.04 -4.73
CA GLN A 97 11.99 -26.52 -4.82
C GLN A 97 12.83 -25.69 -5.79
N LEU A 98 12.31 -25.37 -6.98
CA LEU A 98 13.00 -24.53 -7.96
C LEU A 98 13.29 -23.13 -7.40
N ALA A 99 12.29 -22.48 -6.80
CA ALA A 99 12.41 -21.17 -6.19
C ALA A 99 13.43 -21.18 -5.04
N SER A 100 13.38 -22.19 -4.15
CA SER A 100 14.35 -22.38 -3.07
C SER A 100 15.78 -22.53 -3.59
N ASN A 101 15.96 -23.39 -4.60
CA ASN A 101 17.27 -23.60 -5.23
C ASN A 101 17.82 -22.31 -5.84
N ILE A 102 17.01 -21.55 -6.58
CA ILE A 102 17.44 -20.26 -7.16
C ILE A 102 17.79 -19.26 -6.04
N TRP A 103 16.96 -19.16 -5.00
CA TRP A 103 17.18 -18.24 -3.88
C TRP A 103 18.50 -18.53 -3.15
N SER A 104 18.80 -19.81 -2.96
CA SER A 104 20.04 -20.29 -2.35
C SER A 104 21.26 -20.07 -3.26
N VAL A 105 21.19 -20.48 -4.54
CA VAL A 105 22.31 -20.38 -5.50
C VAL A 105 22.69 -18.94 -5.80
N LEU A 106 21.70 -18.03 -5.94
CA LEU A 106 21.95 -16.63 -6.22
C LEU A 106 22.16 -15.79 -4.96
N HIS A 107 22.11 -16.41 -3.77
CA HIS A 107 22.22 -15.75 -2.49
C HIS A 107 21.28 -14.53 -2.39
N PHE A 108 19.99 -14.73 -2.67
CA PHE A 108 19.00 -13.64 -2.64
C PHE A 108 18.53 -13.25 -1.24
N ASN A 109 18.62 -14.16 -0.26
CA ASN A 109 18.34 -13.84 1.15
C ASN A 109 18.98 -12.52 1.62
N PRO A 110 20.29 -12.31 1.43
CA PRO A 110 20.94 -11.08 1.86
C PRO A 110 20.54 -9.82 1.06
N LEU A 111 20.27 -9.97 -0.25
CA LEU A 111 20.14 -8.86 -1.20
C LEU A 111 18.70 -8.43 -1.47
N ILE A 112 17.77 -9.38 -1.56
CA ILE A 112 16.38 -9.18 -1.98
C ILE A 112 15.42 -9.39 -0.81
N GLY A 113 15.78 -10.22 0.17
CA GLY A 113 14.95 -10.54 1.34
C GLY A 113 14.85 -12.05 1.59
N PRO A 114 14.31 -12.45 2.75
CA PRO A 114 14.24 -13.86 3.11
C PRO A 114 13.35 -14.64 2.13
N GLU A 115 13.75 -15.86 1.83
CA GLU A 115 13.06 -16.82 0.96
C GLU A 115 11.58 -17.00 1.34
N THR A 116 11.27 -16.87 2.64
CA THR A 116 9.92 -16.93 3.18
C THR A 116 8.99 -15.88 2.55
N MET A 117 9.50 -14.75 2.08
CA MET A 117 8.69 -13.73 1.38
C MET A 117 8.01 -14.26 0.10
N VAL A 118 8.53 -15.34 -0.47
CA VAL A 118 7.96 -16.03 -1.64
C VAL A 118 7.30 -17.35 -1.25
N LEU A 119 7.93 -18.11 -0.36
CA LEU A 119 7.52 -19.48 -0.07
C LEU A 119 6.55 -19.65 1.11
N LYS A 120 6.38 -18.67 2.00
CA LYS A 120 5.57 -18.83 3.22
C LYS A 120 4.13 -19.30 2.98
N TYR A 121 3.59 -19.02 1.80
CA TYR A 121 2.25 -19.43 1.41
C TYR A 121 2.08 -20.94 1.23
N ASN A 122 3.17 -21.70 1.06
CA ASN A 122 3.11 -23.16 0.91
C ASN A 122 2.50 -23.87 2.13
N THR A 123 2.55 -23.25 3.31
CA THR A 123 1.95 -23.75 4.55
C THR A 123 0.43 -23.87 4.48
N LEU A 124 -0.21 -23.09 3.61
CA LEU A 124 -1.65 -23.13 3.32
C LEU A 124 -1.94 -23.73 1.94
N GLY A 125 -0.97 -24.45 1.35
CA GLY A 125 -1.04 -24.96 -0.01
C GLY A 125 -1.14 -23.83 -1.04
N GLN A 126 -1.96 -24.02 -2.07
CA GLN A 126 -2.15 -23.03 -3.14
C GLN A 126 -3.17 -21.93 -2.81
N ALA A 127 -3.83 -21.98 -1.65
CA ALA A 127 -4.93 -21.06 -1.36
C ALA A 127 -4.50 -19.58 -1.39
N PRO A 128 -3.37 -19.14 -0.79
CA PRO A 128 -2.92 -17.76 -0.93
C PRO A 128 -2.52 -17.40 -2.36
N ALA A 129 -1.97 -18.33 -3.12
CA ALA A 129 -1.62 -18.10 -4.53
C ALA A 129 -2.86 -17.79 -5.38
N LEU A 130 -3.94 -18.57 -5.20
CA LEU A 130 -5.19 -18.43 -5.94
C LEU A 130 -6.09 -17.30 -5.44
N LEU A 131 -6.09 -17.02 -4.14
CA LEU A 131 -6.97 -16.03 -3.54
C LEU A 131 -6.30 -14.67 -3.32
N HIS A 132 -4.97 -14.57 -3.32
CA HIS A 132 -4.27 -13.31 -3.09
C HIS A 132 -3.36 -12.94 -4.28
N ALA A 133 -2.38 -13.79 -4.61
CA ALA A 133 -1.36 -13.44 -5.60
C ALA A 133 -1.93 -13.28 -7.01
N LEU A 134 -2.63 -14.30 -7.54
CA LEU A 134 -3.21 -14.29 -8.87
C LEU A 134 -4.26 -13.17 -9.06
N PRO A 135 -5.24 -12.97 -8.15
CA PRO A 135 -6.15 -11.83 -8.22
C PRO A 135 -5.40 -10.50 -8.17
N GLY A 136 -4.32 -10.41 -7.39
CA GLY A 136 -3.44 -9.23 -7.34
C GLY A 136 -2.79 -8.92 -8.68
N ALA A 137 -2.29 -9.93 -9.40
CA ALA A 137 -1.73 -9.76 -10.74
C ALA A 137 -2.78 -9.27 -11.74
N ILE A 138 -3.97 -9.86 -11.74
CA ILE A 138 -5.09 -9.43 -12.60
C ILE A 138 -5.45 -7.97 -12.30
N TRP A 139 -5.60 -7.62 -11.02
CA TRP A 139 -5.88 -6.25 -10.60
C TRP A 139 -4.79 -5.27 -11.04
N CYS A 140 -3.52 -5.62 -10.84
CA CYS A 140 -2.37 -4.81 -11.21
C CYS A 140 -2.27 -4.61 -12.74
N GLY A 141 -2.50 -5.67 -13.52
CA GLY A 141 -2.47 -5.61 -14.98
C GLY A 141 -3.59 -4.75 -15.59
N LEU A 142 -4.73 -4.68 -14.92
CA LEU A 142 -5.87 -3.87 -15.37
C LEU A 142 -5.78 -2.40 -14.93
N ALA A 143 -5.01 -2.07 -13.88
CA ALA A 143 -4.89 -0.71 -13.36
C ALA A 143 -4.48 0.34 -14.42
N PRO A 144 -3.44 0.12 -15.27
CA PRO A 144 -3.09 1.06 -16.33
C PRO A 144 -4.21 1.27 -17.34
N PHE A 145 -4.90 0.19 -17.73
CA PHE A 145 -6.02 0.25 -18.67
C PHE A 145 -7.21 1.05 -18.10
N GLN A 146 -7.47 0.93 -16.79
CA GLN A 146 -8.53 1.69 -16.12
C GLN A 146 -8.21 3.18 -15.97
N LEU A 147 -6.94 3.55 -15.79
CA LEU A 147 -6.51 4.95 -15.65
C LEU A 147 -6.17 5.63 -16.98
N ALA A 148 -5.85 4.87 -18.03
CA ALA A 148 -5.55 5.41 -19.35
C ALA A 148 -6.75 6.21 -19.90
N ARG A 149 -6.48 7.30 -20.60
CA ARG A 149 -7.50 8.20 -21.18
C ARG A 149 -8.51 7.37 -21.98
N ALA A 150 -9.77 7.36 -21.53
CA ALA A 150 -10.85 6.72 -22.27
C ALA A 150 -10.93 7.31 -23.69
N GLY A 151 -10.78 6.47 -24.70
CA GLY A 151 -11.03 6.84 -26.09
C GLY A 151 -12.53 6.95 -26.34
N SER A 152 -12.90 7.75 -27.32
CA SER A 152 -14.29 7.91 -27.76
C SER A 152 -14.72 6.68 -28.56
N GLY A 153 -15.55 5.81 -27.97
CA GLY A 153 -16.13 4.67 -28.68
C GLY A 153 -16.94 3.75 -27.77
N ALA A 154 -18.07 3.24 -28.30
CA ALA A 154 -18.96 2.34 -27.56
C ALA A 154 -18.25 1.02 -27.16
N GLU A 155 -17.38 0.50 -28.02
CA GLU A 155 -16.58 -0.69 -27.74
C GLU A 155 -15.60 -0.44 -26.59
N ARG A 156 -14.87 0.67 -26.61
CA ARG A 156 -13.93 1.00 -25.54
C ARG A 156 -14.62 1.25 -24.22
N ALA A 157 -15.79 1.90 -24.22
CA ALA A 157 -16.61 2.05 -23.02
C ALA A 157 -17.05 0.70 -22.44
N ARG A 158 -17.42 -0.25 -23.31
CA ARG A 158 -17.76 -1.62 -22.91
C ARG A 158 -16.56 -2.34 -22.33
N SER A 159 -15.39 -2.28 -22.98
CA SER A 159 -14.15 -2.88 -22.48
C SER A 159 -13.71 -2.29 -21.14
N HIS A 160 -13.77 -0.97 -20.98
CA HIS A 160 -13.49 -0.29 -19.72
C HIS A 160 -14.41 -0.78 -18.60
N SER A 161 -15.73 -0.85 -18.85
CA SER A 161 -16.72 -1.33 -17.89
C SER A 161 -16.49 -2.79 -17.47
N TRP A 162 -16.22 -3.69 -18.42
CA TRP A 162 -15.93 -5.09 -18.12
C TRP A 162 -14.61 -5.26 -17.36
N ALA A 163 -13.54 -4.62 -17.81
CA ALA A 163 -12.25 -4.66 -17.11
C ALA A 163 -12.35 -4.06 -15.71
N GLY A 164 -13.12 -2.99 -15.51
CA GLY A 164 -13.35 -2.40 -14.19
C GLY A 164 -14.08 -3.36 -13.25
N ARG A 165 -15.07 -4.11 -13.75
CA ARG A 165 -15.75 -5.17 -12.98
C ARG A 165 -14.81 -6.32 -12.62
N VAL A 166 -13.99 -6.78 -13.58
CA VAL A 166 -13.00 -7.83 -13.33
C VAL A 166 -11.99 -7.35 -12.29
N MET A 167 -11.46 -6.14 -12.43
CA MET A 167 -10.52 -5.54 -11.47
C MET A 167 -11.12 -5.48 -10.06
N LEU A 168 -12.35 -4.98 -9.90
CA LEU A 168 -13.01 -4.91 -8.59
C LEU A 168 -13.35 -6.29 -8.01
N ALA A 169 -13.73 -7.26 -8.84
CA ALA A 169 -13.93 -8.64 -8.40
C ALA A 169 -12.61 -9.26 -7.93
N SER A 170 -11.52 -9.06 -8.68
CA SER A 170 -10.18 -9.49 -8.28
C SER A 170 -9.73 -8.81 -6.98
N ALA A 171 -10.02 -7.53 -6.77
CA ALA A 171 -9.76 -6.83 -5.51
C ALA A 171 -10.50 -7.48 -4.32
N ALA A 172 -11.77 -7.86 -4.51
CA ALA A 172 -12.55 -8.52 -3.47
C ALA A 172 -11.98 -9.91 -3.13
N VAL A 173 -11.64 -10.71 -4.14
CA VAL A 173 -10.99 -12.02 -3.93
C VAL A 173 -9.64 -11.85 -3.23
N LEU A 174 -8.83 -10.89 -3.66
CA LEU A 174 -7.54 -10.55 -3.05
C LEU A 174 -7.67 -10.28 -1.54
N MET A 175 -8.75 -9.61 -1.11
CA MET A 175 -9.02 -9.31 0.30
C MET A 175 -9.46 -10.55 1.10
N VAL A 176 -10.15 -11.51 0.46
CA VAL A 176 -10.38 -12.83 1.06
C VAL A 176 -9.05 -13.56 1.26
N GLY A 177 -8.16 -13.51 0.25
CA GLY A 177 -6.80 -14.05 0.37
C GLY A 177 -5.98 -13.38 1.46
N TYR A 178 -6.10 -12.05 1.61
CA TYR A 178 -5.46 -11.32 2.71
C TYR A 178 -5.96 -11.80 4.09
N ALA A 179 -7.27 -11.97 4.27
CA ALA A 179 -7.83 -12.49 5.51
C ALA A 179 -7.36 -13.92 5.81
N LEU A 180 -7.18 -14.76 4.78
CA LEU A 180 -6.61 -16.10 4.91
C LEU A 180 -5.14 -16.05 5.39
N ILE A 181 -4.31 -15.20 4.78
CA ILE A 181 -2.91 -14.98 5.15
C ILE A 181 -2.81 -14.51 6.61
N GLU A 182 -3.66 -13.55 6.98
CA GLU A 182 -3.72 -13.02 8.34
C GLU A 182 -4.15 -14.08 9.36
N GLY A 183 -5.24 -14.81 9.09
CA GLY A 183 -5.72 -15.88 9.96
C GLY A 183 -4.76 -17.06 10.09
N GLY A 184 -3.86 -17.24 9.10
CA GLY A 184 -2.79 -18.23 9.14
C GLY A 184 -1.52 -17.78 9.87
N GLY A 185 -1.45 -16.55 10.38
CA GLY A 185 -0.23 -16.02 11.01
C GLY A 185 0.93 -15.86 10.04
N LEU A 186 0.65 -15.64 8.74
CA LEU A 186 1.66 -15.51 7.69
C LEU A 186 2.03 -14.03 7.43
N THR A 187 1.89 -13.18 8.44
CA THR A 187 2.29 -11.77 8.38
C THR A 187 3.81 -11.68 8.26
N ALA A 188 4.33 -10.53 7.80
CA ALA A 188 5.77 -10.35 7.67
C ALA A 188 6.47 -10.30 9.04
N ASP A 189 5.84 -9.65 10.04
CA ASP A 189 6.34 -9.60 11.42
C ASP A 189 6.57 -11.01 11.97
N ASP A 190 5.54 -11.86 11.93
CA ASP A 190 5.56 -13.16 12.58
C ASP A 190 6.39 -14.19 11.81
N TYR A 191 6.30 -14.18 10.48
CA TYR A 191 6.83 -15.26 9.64
C TYR A 191 8.15 -14.93 8.95
N ASP A 192 8.33 -13.69 8.45
CA ASP A 192 9.50 -13.33 7.66
C ASP A 192 10.65 -12.79 8.53
N PHE A 193 10.31 -12.09 9.61
CA PHE A 193 11.29 -11.37 10.43
C PHE A 193 11.33 -11.82 11.88
N GLY A 194 10.75 -12.96 12.23
CA GLY A 194 10.89 -13.57 13.56
C GLY A 194 10.43 -12.67 14.72
N GLY A 195 9.40 -11.87 14.50
CA GLY A 195 8.84 -10.92 15.46
C GLY A 195 9.44 -9.51 15.40
N HIS A 196 10.44 -9.26 14.55
CA HIS A 196 10.96 -7.91 14.35
C HIS A 196 10.02 -7.06 13.50
N GLN A 197 9.67 -5.88 14.03
CA GLN A 197 8.68 -4.98 13.41
C GLN A 197 9.29 -3.69 12.85
N GLY A 198 10.60 -3.56 12.98
CA GLY A 198 11.36 -2.36 12.60
C GLY A 198 11.22 -1.22 13.59
N TRP A 199 12.20 -0.31 13.54
CA TRP A 199 12.39 0.77 14.51
C TRP A 199 11.20 1.72 14.62
N THR A 200 10.46 1.98 13.53
CA THR A 200 9.28 2.87 13.57
C THR A 200 8.14 2.27 14.38
N ALA A 201 7.90 0.96 14.25
CA ALA A 201 6.92 0.27 15.06
C ALA A 201 7.34 0.31 16.54
N GLU A 202 8.59 -0.03 16.86
CA GLU A 202 9.12 0.01 18.23
C GLU A 202 8.93 1.38 18.89
N LEU A 203 9.18 2.47 18.15
CA LEU A 203 8.99 3.85 18.64
C LEU A 203 7.53 4.16 18.97
N VAL A 204 6.59 3.75 18.12
CA VAL A 204 5.16 4.00 18.31
C VAL A 204 4.58 3.10 19.40
N GLU A 205 4.97 1.84 19.41
CA GLU A 205 4.52 0.85 20.41
C GLU A 205 5.01 1.17 21.82
N GLY A 206 6.18 1.82 21.95
CA GLY A 206 6.68 2.33 23.22
C GLY A 206 5.82 3.44 23.84
N THR A 207 4.84 4.00 23.12
CA THR A 207 3.96 5.06 23.65
C THR A 207 2.82 4.51 24.50
N ALA A 208 2.45 5.22 25.57
CA ALA A 208 1.35 4.84 26.45
C ALA A 208 0.00 4.68 25.71
N LEU A 209 -0.19 5.43 24.62
CA LEU A 209 -1.39 5.32 23.80
C LEU A 209 -1.47 3.97 23.08
N TRP A 210 -0.35 3.50 22.52
CA TRP A 210 -0.33 2.25 21.76
C TRP A 210 -0.45 1.02 22.65
N GLN A 211 -0.02 1.10 23.91
CA GLN A 211 -0.21 0.02 24.90
C GLN A 211 -1.70 -0.34 25.14
N LEU A 212 -2.65 0.49 24.69
CA LEU A 212 -4.09 0.21 24.72
C LEU A 212 -4.58 -0.57 23.49
N VAL A 213 -3.76 -0.71 22.46
CA VAL A 213 -4.09 -1.37 21.19
C VAL A 213 -3.60 -2.83 21.25
N PRO A 214 -4.49 -3.84 21.19
CA PRO A 214 -4.11 -5.25 21.35
C PRO A 214 -3.56 -5.86 20.05
N MET A 215 -2.73 -5.13 19.32
CA MET A 215 -2.08 -5.57 18.08
C MET A 215 -0.84 -4.73 17.79
N SER A 216 0.06 -5.27 16.97
CA SER A 216 1.25 -4.53 16.56
C SER A 216 0.93 -3.33 15.68
N PHE A 217 1.83 -2.35 15.65
CA PHE A 217 1.72 -1.15 14.82
C PHE A 217 1.59 -1.49 13.34
N ASN A 218 2.45 -2.38 12.84
CA ASN A 218 2.40 -2.81 11.44
C ASN A 218 1.11 -3.57 11.13
N HIS A 219 0.64 -4.43 12.04
CA HIS A 219 -0.60 -5.18 11.84
C HIS A 219 -1.82 -4.26 11.82
N ALA A 220 -1.89 -3.30 12.75
CA ALA A 220 -2.92 -2.27 12.73
C ALA A 220 -2.88 -1.44 11.43
N GLY A 221 -1.68 -1.03 11.02
CA GLY A 221 -1.45 -0.31 9.77
C GLY A 221 -1.96 -1.07 8.55
N LEU A 222 -1.60 -2.35 8.41
CA LEU A 222 -2.07 -3.20 7.31
C LEU A 222 -3.59 -3.35 7.30
N LYS A 223 -4.26 -3.50 8.45
CA LYS A 223 -5.72 -3.54 8.53
C LYS A 223 -6.36 -2.23 8.07
N VAL A 224 -5.79 -1.09 8.45
CA VAL A 224 -6.26 0.23 8.00
C VAL A 224 -6.09 0.36 6.49
N LEU A 225 -4.94 -0.03 5.93
CA LEU A 225 -4.69 -0.01 4.49
C LEU A 225 -5.63 -0.93 3.73
N ALA A 226 -5.88 -2.14 4.23
CA ALA A 226 -6.84 -3.09 3.65
C ALA A 226 -8.27 -2.52 3.68
N GLY A 227 -8.69 -1.94 4.81
CA GLY A 227 -9.97 -1.27 4.94
C GLY A 227 -10.11 -0.11 3.95
N TRP A 228 -9.06 0.71 3.79
CA TRP A 228 -9.03 1.80 2.81
C TRP A 228 -9.08 1.30 1.36
N PHE A 229 -8.38 0.20 1.05
CA PHE A 229 -8.43 -0.44 -0.27
C PHE A 229 -9.85 -0.91 -0.62
N VAL A 230 -10.54 -1.58 0.32
CA VAL A 230 -11.94 -2.00 0.15
C VAL A 230 -12.87 -0.79 -0.01
N TRP A 231 -12.71 0.23 0.85
CA TRP A 231 -13.55 1.43 0.83
C TRP A 231 -13.42 2.19 -0.49
N SER A 232 -12.19 2.44 -0.96
CA SER A 232 -11.93 3.11 -2.23
C SER A 232 -12.47 2.32 -3.43
N GLY A 233 -12.38 0.98 -3.40
CA GLY A 233 -12.99 0.11 -4.41
C GLY A 233 -14.52 0.22 -4.44
N TYR A 234 -15.17 0.18 -3.27
CA TYR A 234 -16.61 0.39 -3.14
C TYR A 234 -17.04 1.76 -3.65
N LYS A 235 -16.32 2.82 -3.29
CA LYS A 235 -16.61 4.19 -3.75
C LYS A 235 -16.41 4.33 -5.26
N THR A 236 -15.42 3.65 -5.84
CA THR A 236 -15.19 3.59 -7.30
C THR A 236 -16.39 2.94 -8.01
N TYR A 237 -16.87 1.82 -7.49
CA TYR A 237 -18.04 1.12 -8.02
C TYR A 237 -19.32 1.97 -7.91
N LYS A 238 -19.59 2.50 -6.71
CA LYS A 238 -20.80 3.27 -6.43
C LYS A 238 -20.89 4.51 -7.32
N SER A 239 -19.81 5.29 -7.41
CA SER A 239 -19.79 6.49 -8.25
C SER A 239 -19.96 6.17 -9.74
N ALA A 240 -19.44 5.03 -10.24
CA ALA A 240 -19.71 4.58 -11.60
C ALA A 240 -21.19 4.22 -11.81
N ARG A 241 -21.80 3.51 -10.85
CA ARG A 241 -23.22 3.13 -10.90
C ARG A 241 -24.13 4.35 -10.89
N ASP A 242 -23.80 5.32 -10.05
CA ASP A 242 -24.55 6.57 -9.86
C ASP A 242 -24.26 7.59 -10.99
N LYS A 243 -23.40 7.22 -11.96
CA LYS A 243 -22.99 8.05 -13.11
C LYS A 243 -22.27 9.34 -12.71
N GLU A 244 -21.66 9.36 -11.53
CA GLU A 244 -20.84 10.46 -11.03
C GLU A 244 -19.40 10.32 -11.57
N TRP A 245 -19.20 10.56 -12.86
CA TRP A 245 -17.94 10.22 -13.55
C TRP A 245 -16.70 10.93 -13.00
N ALA A 246 -16.84 12.17 -12.53
CA ALA A 246 -15.74 12.89 -11.89
C ALA A 246 -15.32 12.22 -10.57
N ALA A 247 -16.31 11.88 -9.72
CA ALA A 247 -16.05 11.15 -8.48
C ALA A 247 -15.49 9.75 -8.76
N HIS A 248 -16.01 9.05 -9.77
CA HIS A 248 -15.51 7.74 -10.19
C HIS A 248 -14.03 7.76 -10.51
N LYS A 249 -13.58 8.71 -11.33
CA LYS A 249 -12.15 8.87 -11.65
C LYS A 249 -11.31 9.13 -10.41
N ALA A 250 -11.76 10.03 -9.55
CA ALA A 250 -11.05 10.40 -8.34
C ALA A 250 -10.94 9.21 -7.36
N TRP A 251 -11.97 8.38 -7.24
CA TRP A 251 -11.93 7.18 -6.42
C TRP A 251 -11.13 6.04 -7.06
N ALA A 252 -11.16 5.91 -8.40
CA ALA A 252 -10.36 4.92 -9.11
C ALA A 252 -8.86 5.15 -8.90
N VAL A 253 -8.40 6.41 -8.99
CA VAL A 253 -7.00 6.77 -8.71
C VAL A 253 -6.62 6.44 -7.26
N ARG A 254 -7.47 6.78 -6.29
CA ARG A 254 -7.25 6.42 -4.88
C ARG A 254 -7.19 4.90 -4.67
N HIS A 255 -8.05 4.14 -5.33
CA HIS A 255 -8.06 2.69 -5.24
C HIS A 255 -6.78 2.08 -5.83
N VAL A 256 -6.32 2.58 -6.98
CA VAL A 256 -5.03 2.17 -7.55
C VAL A 256 -3.87 2.54 -6.61
N GLY A 257 -3.85 3.77 -6.07
CA GLY A 257 -2.84 4.18 -5.09
C GLY A 257 -2.82 3.29 -3.85
N ALA A 258 -4.00 2.89 -3.36
CA ALA A 258 -4.15 2.07 -2.16
C ALA A 258 -3.57 0.66 -2.28
N GLY A 259 -3.54 0.08 -3.49
CA GLY A 259 -3.02 -1.26 -3.73
C GLY A 259 -1.62 -1.31 -4.37
N LEU A 260 -1.30 -0.36 -5.24
CA LEU A 260 -0.14 -0.48 -6.12
C LEU A 260 1.20 -0.15 -5.43
N TRP A 261 1.19 0.44 -4.24
CA TRP A 261 2.41 0.73 -3.47
C TRP A 261 3.22 -0.54 -3.17
N VAL A 262 2.56 -1.70 -2.99
CA VAL A 262 3.24 -2.99 -2.73
C VAL A 262 4.16 -3.38 -3.90
N ALA A 263 3.80 -3.00 -5.12
CA ALA A 263 4.63 -3.22 -6.31
C ALA A 263 5.95 -2.43 -6.22
N ALA A 264 5.87 -1.16 -5.81
CA ALA A 264 7.02 -0.27 -5.67
C ALA A 264 7.87 -0.58 -4.44
N GLN A 265 7.26 -1.16 -3.39
CA GLN A 265 7.97 -1.56 -2.18
C GLN A 265 9.10 -2.54 -2.50
N ARG A 266 8.84 -3.58 -3.29
CA ARG A 266 9.80 -4.67 -3.55
C ARG A 266 11.14 -4.19 -4.14
N PRO A 267 11.19 -3.44 -5.25
CA PRO A 267 12.45 -2.94 -5.79
C PRO A 267 13.11 -1.93 -4.84
N LEU A 268 12.32 -1.12 -4.13
CA LEU A 268 12.87 -0.17 -3.15
C LEU A 268 13.50 -0.89 -1.95
N PHE A 269 12.87 -1.97 -1.48
CA PHE A 269 13.39 -2.84 -0.44
C PHE A 269 14.71 -3.48 -0.89
N ALA A 270 14.76 -4.09 -2.08
CA ALA A 270 16.00 -4.65 -2.63
C ALA A 270 17.12 -3.59 -2.75
N ALA A 271 16.79 -2.36 -3.18
CA ALA A 271 17.75 -1.27 -3.24
C ALA A 271 18.25 -0.86 -1.83
N ALA A 272 17.34 -0.72 -0.86
CA ALA A 272 17.68 -0.41 0.53
C ALA A 272 18.59 -1.49 1.15
N ARG A 273 18.31 -2.76 0.85
CA ARG A 273 19.12 -3.91 1.28
C ARG A 273 20.52 -3.88 0.69
N ALA A 274 20.64 -3.63 -0.61
CA ALA A 274 21.95 -3.45 -1.25
C ALA A 274 22.72 -2.28 -0.64
N SER A 275 22.07 -1.15 -0.38
CA SER A 275 22.69 0.00 0.28
C SER A 275 23.14 -0.30 1.72
N GLN A 276 22.32 -1.00 2.51
CA GLN A 276 22.71 -1.42 3.87
C GLN A 276 23.92 -2.34 3.87
N ALA A 277 23.96 -3.33 2.96
CA ALA A 277 25.10 -4.23 2.83
C ALA A 277 26.39 -3.48 2.44
N LEU A 278 26.28 -2.48 1.56
CA LEU A 278 27.41 -1.62 1.17
C LEU A 278 27.92 -0.73 2.30
N LEU A 279 27.02 -0.17 3.12
CA LEU A 279 27.37 0.81 4.15
C LEU A 279 27.76 0.19 5.50
N LEU A 280 27.08 -0.88 5.91
CA LEU A 280 27.24 -1.50 7.24
C LEU A 280 28.07 -2.79 7.19
N GLY A 281 28.39 -3.27 6.00
CA GLY A 281 28.92 -4.61 5.77
C GLY A 281 27.83 -5.68 5.75
N THR A 282 28.17 -6.83 5.16
CA THR A 282 27.24 -7.94 4.95
C THR A 282 26.66 -8.46 6.27
N ASP A 283 27.52 -8.73 7.25
CA ASP A 283 27.12 -9.42 8.49
C ASP A 283 26.10 -8.61 9.31
N ALA A 284 26.32 -7.31 9.49
CA ALA A 284 25.41 -6.43 10.21
C ALA A 284 24.09 -6.25 9.46
N SER A 285 24.15 -6.12 8.13
CA SER A 285 22.95 -5.96 7.31
C SER A 285 22.07 -7.21 7.31
N PHE A 286 22.58 -8.41 7.59
CA PHE A 286 21.82 -9.66 7.45
C PHE A 286 21.00 -10.07 8.68
N THR A 287 21.07 -9.31 9.76
CA THR A 287 20.23 -9.56 10.94
C THR A 287 18.75 -9.39 10.60
N ALA A 288 17.88 -10.18 11.23
CA ALA A 288 16.43 -10.11 11.01
C ALA A 288 15.88 -8.70 11.34
N GLY A 289 16.41 -8.04 12.37
CA GLY A 289 16.10 -6.66 12.70
C GLY A 289 16.43 -5.67 11.56
N ALA A 290 17.64 -5.73 10.99
CA ALA A 290 18.03 -4.86 9.88
C ALA A 290 17.19 -5.11 8.60
N GLN A 291 16.78 -6.35 8.36
CA GLN A 291 15.86 -6.70 7.28
C GLN A 291 14.46 -6.12 7.52
N ALA A 292 13.92 -6.28 8.74
CA ALA A 292 12.63 -5.70 9.13
C ALA A 292 12.64 -4.17 8.99
N ASP A 293 13.71 -3.51 9.45
CA ASP A 293 13.88 -2.06 9.32
C ASP A 293 13.80 -1.59 7.87
N ALA A 294 14.55 -2.24 6.98
CA ALA A 294 14.50 -1.92 5.56
C ALA A 294 13.13 -2.21 4.95
N PHE A 295 12.51 -3.33 5.31
CA PHE A 295 11.20 -3.73 4.78
C PHE A 295 10.11 -2.72 5.18
N TYR A 296 10.02 -2.39 6.47
CA TYR A 296 8.98 -1.50 6.98
C TYR A 296 9.21 -0.05 6.62
N THR A 297 10.45 0.43 6.66
CA THR A 297 10.78 1.80 6.23
C THR A 297 10.39 2.00 4.76
N THR A 298 10.75 1.06 3.89
CA THR A 298 10.40 1.16 2.47
C THR A 298 8.90 1.04 2.25
N ALA A 299 8.21 0.11 2.92
CA ALA A 299 6.76 -0.03 2.87
C ALA A 299 6.02 1.24 3.28
N GLN A 300 6.40 1.84 4.41
CA GLN A 300 5.82 3.09 4.92
C GLN A 300 6.06 4.25 3.94
N LEU A 301 7.29 4.39 3.45
CA LEU A 301 7.65 5.43 2.48
C LEU A 301 6.82 5.32 1.20
N VAL A 302 6.79 4.15 0.55
CA VAL A 302 6.02 4.01 -0.69
C VAL A 302 4.52 4.12 -0.45
N THR A 303 4.02 3.65 0.69
CA THR A 303 2.60 3.81 1.05
C THR A 303 2.25 5.29 1.10
N VAL A 304 3.02 6.10 1.81
CA VAL A 304 2.80 7.55 1.90
C VAL A 304 2.88 8.19 0.52
N LEU A 305 3.91 7.88 -0.28
CA LEU A 305 4.08 8.45 -1.61
C LEU A 305 2.90 8.13 -2.54
N TYR A 306 2.40 6.89 -2.52
CA TYR A 306 1.26 6.48 -3.34
C TYR A 306 -0.05 7.09 -2.86
N TYR A 307 -0.28 7.19 -1.55
CA TYR A 307 -1.51 7.77 -1.00
C TYR A 307 -1.55 9.28 -1.24
N VAL A 308 -0.46 9.99 -0.93
CA VAL A 308 -0.35 11.42 -1.17
C VAL A 308 -0.42 11.72 -2.67
N GLY A 309 0.34 10.98 -3.49
CA GLY A 309 0.31 11.14 -4.94
C GLY A 309 -1.07 10.89 -5.54
N ALA A 310 -1.76 9.83 -5.12
CA ALA A 310 -3.12 9.55 -5.55
C ALA A 310 -4.12 10.63 -5.11
N GLU A 311 -3.98 11.18 -3.89
CA GLU A 311 -4.84 12.25 -3.41
C GLU A 311 -4.61 13.56 -4.18
N LEU A 312 -3.35 13.90 -4.44
CA LEU A 312 -2.96 15.04 -5.25
C LEU A 312 -3.54 14.94 -6.66
N ILE A 313 -3.36 13.79 -7.34
CA ILE A 313 -3.95 13.54 -8.67
C ILE A 313 -5.48 13.59 -8.61
N ALA A 314 -6.10 12.98 -7.60
CA ALA A 314 -7.55 12.96 -7.46
C ALA A 314 -8.17 14.33 -7.16
N ARG A 315 -7.37 15.28 -6.66
CA ARG A 315 -7.74 16.70 -6.48
C ARG A 315 -7.34 17.57 -7.67
N GLY A 316 -6.75 16.99 -8.73
CA GLY A 316 -6.16 17.72 -9.85
C GLY A 316 -5.05 18.68 -9.44
N ILE A 317 -4.37 18.41 -8.31
CA ILE A 317 -3.19 19.15 -7.86
C ILE A 317 -1.98 18.34 -8.30
N TRP A 318 -1.57 18.52 -9.55
CA TRP A 318 -0.34 17.99 -10.10
C TRP A 318 0.63 19.10 -10.52
N LEU A 319 1.93 18.83 -10.53
CA LEU A 319 2.88 19.79 -11.07
C LEU A 319 2.54 19.96 -12.57
N PRO A 320 2.30 21.19 -13.07
CA PRO A 320 2.07 21.39 -14.48
C PRO A 320 3.24 20.73 -15.21
N ALA A 321 2.93 19.87 -16.19
CA ALA A 321 3.94 19.48 -17.16
C ALA A 321 4.56 20.78 -17.62
N LYS A 322 5.89 20.89 -17.55
CA LYS A 322 6.60 22.02 -18.13
C LYS A 322 6.08 22.07 -19.57
N GLU A 323 5.26 23.07 -19.88
CA GLU A 323 4.88 23.31 -21.26
C GLU A 323 6.24 23.51 -21.93
N ASP A 324 6.60 22.59 -22.82
CA ASP A 324 7.76 22.80 -23.65
C ASP A 324 7.42 24.07 -24.42
N ASP A 325 8.00 25.20 -23.99
CA ASP A 325 7.96 26.51 -24.65
C ASP A 325 8.67 26.44 -26.01
N SER A 326 8.52 25.34 -26.76
CA SER A 326 9.06 25.13 -28.09
C SER A 326 8.35 25.95 -29.17
N ASP A 327 7.43 26.85 -28.79
CA ASP A 327 6.81 27.83 -29.69
C ASP A 327 7.71 29.05 -29.97
N GLY A 328 8.98 29.02 -29.57
CA GLY A 328 9.95 30.09 -29.82
C GLY A 328 11.14 29.66 -30.67
N ASP A 329 10.95 29.35 -31.96
CA ASP A 329 12.00 29.60 -32.98
C ASP A 329 11.57 29.48 -34.47
N ASP A 330 10.30 29.29 -34.82
CA ASP A 330 9.84 29.39 -36.22
C ASP A 330 9.64 30.85 -36.70
N GLN A 331 10.49 31.76 -36.22
CA GLN A 331 10.66 33.10 -36.79
C GLN A 331 12.02 33.19 -37.50
N GLN A 332 12.31 32.23 -38.38
CA GLN A 332 13.50 32.24 -39.23
C GLN A 332 13.11 32.50 -40.70
N ASP A 333 13.19 33.78 -41.05
CA ASP A 333 13.55 34.36 -42.34
C ASP A 333 12.72 34.04 -43.61
N ASP A 334 11.54 34.66 -43.70
CA ASP A 334 10.90 35.05 -44.97
C ASP A 334 11.55 36.33 -45.57
N THR A 335 12.88 36.38 -45.67
CA THR A 335 13.62 37.51 -46.31
C THR A 335 14.54 37.08 -47.44
N ALA A 336 14.09 36.18 -48.32
CA ALA A 336 14.86 35.81 -49.51
C ALA A 336 14.02 35.61 -50.79
N SER A 337 13.08 36.52 -51.10
CA SER A 337 12.43 36.52 -52.43
C SER A 337 12.10 37.87 -53.05
N LEU A 338 12.76 38.98 -52.65
CA LEU A 338 12.44 40.31 -53.20
C LEU A 338 13.58 41.10 -53.85
N LEU A 339 14.75 40.51 -54.14
CA LEU A 339 15.77 41.16 -54.99
C LEU A 339 16.62 40.12 -55.75
N SER A 340 16.20 39.72 -56.95
CA SER A 340 16.99 39.60 -58.21
C SER A 340 16.21 38.85 -59.28
#